data_AF-A0A914LIU9-F1
#
_entry.id   AF-A0A914LIU9-F1
#
_cell.length_a   1.000
_cell.length_b   1.000
_cell.length_c   1.000
_cell.angle_alpha   90.00
_cell.angle_beta   90.00
_cell.angle_gamma   90.00
#
_symmetry.space_group_name_H-M   'P 1'
#
loop_
_entity.id
_entity.type
_entity.pdbx_description
1 polymer ?
#
loop_
_entity_poly.entity_id
_entity_poly.type
_entity_poly.pdbx_seq_one_letter_code
_entity_poly.pdbx_strand_id
1 'polypeptide(L)'
;MMLFRYNQTSSNISLMVPVSIFLLFVGCMVVNCDLVGHGGHWLINNKIVKLNGNTKIAENPEDLLLYKEFEGSCDVEMVEGNIRIWYQKNSATTEGCSTDLVTKNVGQLSLKFGIWHKSGLTECLGDTGKIVKSQTENHTAAANNMLPFSFSLKKEEFDSLKKEPNYGINDYCENLKVCQMTDSKCLKVADYSVAWARTKDYVSNFVLLIGDGATEPCLSNERHSTVETSFDLLLNENLFGIEDCNSKLALSCSKKENIRKPEEWEIVDETYKKTYSKMGFKFLFTFHILPLTAMRKSIQKFWTSCDSKEGICADDAEFQKCDKMFIEFDKENFKMLVSTEENNQNKTDDKLKINEENFMGEEDSGIKTSTIILIIIGVTIV
;
A
#
# COMPACT_ATOMS: atom_id res chain seq x y z
N MET A 1 14.05 14.55 -81.60
CA MET A 1 14.72 15.47 -80.66
C MET A 1 13.96 15.39 -79.34
N MET A 2 14.60 14.78 -78.34
CA MET A 2 14.26 14.57 -76.91
C MET A 2 12.78 14.45 -76.48
N LEU A 3 12.35 13.19 -76.29
CA LEU A 3 11.33 12.79 -75.31
C LEU A 3 12.08 12.29 -74.06
N PHE A 4 12.00 13.02 -72.95
CA PHE A 4 12.44 12.53 -71.64
C PHE A 4 11.31 11.75 -70.99
N ARG A 5 11.54 10.47 -70.69
CA ARG A 5 10.75 9.68 -69.75
C ARG A 5 11.17 10.08 -68.33
N TYR A 6 10.23 10.53 -67.51
CA TYR A 6 10.41 10.65 -66.08
C TYR A 6 9.65 9.50 -65.41
N ASN A 7 10.39 8.51 -64.90
CA ASN A 7 9.84 7.50 -64.00
C ASN A 7 9.82 8.09 -62.59
N GLN A 8 8.63 8.24 -62.01
CA GLN A 8 8.49 8.54 -60.59
C GLN A 8 7.83 7.34 -59.93
N THR A 9 8.65 6.52 -59.27
CA THR A 9 8.19 5.48 -58.34
C THR A 9 7.69 6.17 -57.07
N SER A 10 6.41 6.03 -56.77
CA SER A 10 5.83 6.41 -55.50
C SER A 10 6.15 5.35 -54.43
N SER A 11 6.90 5.73 -53.40
CA SER A 11 6.97 4.98 -52.15
C SER A 11 6.94 5.96 -50.98
N ASN A 12 5.75 6.47 -50.65
CA ASN A 12 5.50 7.13 -49.38
C ASN A 12 5.10 6.05 -48.36
N ILE A 13 6.10 5.39 -47.77
CA ILE A 13 5.89 4.57 -46.58
C ILE A 13 5.95 5.50 -45.38
N SER A 14 4.76 5.79 -44.87
CA SER A 14 4.42 6.10 -43.47
C SER A 14 5.60 6.37 -42.51
N LEU A 15 6.03 7.62 -42.46
CA LEU A 15 6.94 8.14 -41.42
C LEU A 15 6.16 8.80 -40.25
N MET A 16 4.88 8.44 -40.06
CA MET A 16 4.02 9.03 -39.02
C MET A 16 3.92 8.19 -37.73
N VAL A 17 4.46 6.97 -37.71
CA VAL A 17 4.34 6.09 -36.53
C VAL A 17 5.36 6.40 -35.40
N PRO A 18 6.61 6.85 -35.62
CA PRO A 18 7.54 7.04 -34.51
C PRO A 18 7.33 8.34 -33.72
N VAL A 19 6.68 9.36 -34.30
CA VAL A 19 6.47 10.67 -33.65
C VAL A 19 5.39 10.60 -32.57
N SER A 20 4.35 9.78 -32.76
CA SER A 20 3.27 9.62 -31.77
C SER A 20 3.73 8.91 -30.49
N ILE A 21 4.67 7.96 -30.61
CA ILE A 21 5.25 7.26 -29.45
C ILE A 21 6.15 8.23 -28.67
N PHE A 22 6.96 9.06 -29.35
CA PHE A 22 7.82 10.03 -28.70
C PHE A 22 7.04 11.13 -27.96
N LEU A 23 5.89 11.57 -28.48
CA LEU A 23 5.01 12.55 -27.82
C LEU A 23 4.33 12.00 -26.56
N LEU A 24 4.04 10.69 -26.48
CA LEU A 24 3.52 10.05 -25.27
C LEU A 24 4.57 10.03 -24.14
N PHE A 25 5.85 9.86 -24.48
CA PHE A 25 6.94 9.91 -23.50
C PHE A 25 7.27 11.34 -23.04
N VAL A 26 7.24 12.33 -23.94
CA VAL A 26 7.48 13.74 -23.57
C VAL A 26 6.29 14.33 -22.78
N GLY A 27 5.06 13.85 -23.02
CA GLY A 27 3.88 14.28 -22.25
C GLY A 27 3.97 13.99 -20.75
N CYS A 28 4.66 12.92 -20.34
CA CYS A 28 4.90 12.61 -18.92
C CYS A 28 5.93 13.54 -18.26
N MET A 29 6.75 14.28 -19.02
CA MET A 29 7.67 15.26 -18.42
C MET A 29 7.00 16.59 -18.08
N VAL A 30 5.82 16.88 -18.64
CA VAL A 30 5.05 18.12 -18.39
C VAL A 30 3.85 17.88 -17.46
N VAL A 31 3.40 16.63 -17.35
CA VAL A 31 2.26 16.22 -16.53
C VAL A 31 2.76 15.27 -15.45
N ASN A 32 2.61 15.63 -14.17
CA ASN A 32 2.92 14.74 -13.04
C ASN A 32 2.18 13.41 -13.23
N CYS A 33 2.91 12.39 -13.64
CA CYS A 33 2.41 11.04 -13.88
C CYS A 33 2.95 10.16 -12.76
N ASP A 34 2.06 9.76 -11.84
CA ASP A 34 2.41 8.91 -10.72
C ASP A 34 2.03 7.46 -11.02
N LEU A 35 2.81 6.51 -10.49
CA LEU A 35 2.45 5.10 -10.50
C LEU A 35 1.78 4.73 -9.17
N VAL A 36 0.66 4.02 -9.23
CA VAL A 36 -0.08 3.58 -8.05
C VAL A 36 -0.45 2.10 -8.13
N GLY A 37 -0.64 1.48 -6.97
CA GLY A 37 -1.09 0.09 -6.87
C GLY A 37 -0.05 -0.95 -7.25
N HIS A 38 -0.40 -2.21 -7.06
CA HIS A 38 0.44 -3.36 -7.40
C HIS A 38 0.65 -3.48 -8.91
N GLY A 39 -0.40 -3.21 -9.70
CA GLY A 39 -0.38 -3.26 -11.16
C GLY A 39 0.42 -2.14 -11.83
N GLY A 40 0.82 -1.11 -11.08
CA GLY A 40 1.55 0.06 -11.60
C GLY A 40 0.70 0.89 -12.56
N HIS A 41 -0.50 1.28 -12.11
CA HIS A 41 -1.44 2.07 -12.90
C HIS A 41 -0.99 3.53 -13.02
N TRP A 42 -1.33 4.17 -14.14
CA TRP A 42 -0.95 5.56 -14.39
C TRP A 42 -1.98 6.51 -13.80
N LEU A 43 -1.57 7.28 -12.80
CA LEU A 43 -2.35 8.32 -12.16
C LEU A 43 -1.95 9.69 -12.75
N ILE A 44 -2.90 10.37 -13.37
CA ILE A 44 -2.72 11.73 -13.90
C ILE A 44 -3.90 12.59 -13.44
N ASN A 45 -3.61 13.75 -12.84
CA ASN A 45 -4.63 14.69 -12.35
C ASN A 45 -5.70 14.00 -11.48
N ASN A 46 -5.26 13.14 -10.57
CA ASN A 46 -6.10 12.37 -9.65
C ASN A 46 -7.08 11.37 -10.32
N LYS A 47 -6.76 10.91 -11.55
CA LYS A 47 -7.53 9.91 -12.28
C LYS A 47 -6.63 8.81 -12.83
N ILE A 48 -7.14 7.58 -12.83
CA ILE A 48 -6.46 6.44 -13.45
C ILE A 48 -6.73 6.48 -14.95
N VAL A 49 -5.77 7.01 -15.70
CA VAL A 49 -5.88 7.16 -17.15
C VAL A 49 -5.56 5.87 -17.90
N LYS A 50 -4.83 4.96 -17.25
CA LYS A 50 -4.47 3.65 -17.81
C LYS A 50 -4.31 2.62 -16.70
N LEU A 51 -5.10 1.56 -16.74
CA LEU A 51 -4.81 0.35 -15.97
C LEU A 51 -3.70 -0.42 -16.69
N ASN A 52 -2.58 -0.61 -15.99
CA ASN A 52 -1.52 -1.50 -16.41
C ASN A 52 -1.64 -2.84 -15.66
N GLY A 53 -0.74 -3.80 -15.88
CA GLY A 53 -0.56 -5.01 -15.05
C GLY A 53 -1.86 -5.75 -14.71
N ASN A 54 -2.47 -5.34 -13.60
CA ASN A 54 -3.79 -5.76 -13.15
C ASN A 54 -4.93 -5.03 -13.89
N THR A 55 -5.64 -5.74 -14.76
CA THR A 55 -6.65 -5.12 -15.65
C THR A 55 -7.99 -5.86 -15.65
N LYS A 56 -8.03 -7.09 -15.11
CA LYS A 56 -9.23 -7.93 -15.06
C LYS A 56 -9.82 -7.91 -13.65
N ILE A 57 -11.14 -7.85 -13.54
CA ILE A 57 -11.82 -8.13 -12.27
C ILE A 57 -11.79 -9.65 -12.03
N ALA A 58 -11.27 -10.06 -10.88
CA ALA A 58 -11.29 -11.46 -10.48
C ALA A 58 -12.73 -11.88 -10.13
N GLU A 59 -13.19 -12.98 -10.73
CA GLU A 59 -14.53 -13.53 -10.54
C GLU A 59 -14.51 -14.83 -9.74
N ASN A 60 -13.40 -15.59 -9.84
CA ASN A 60 -13.23 -16.87 -9.17
C ASN A 60 -11.84 -16.97 -8.49
N PRO A 61 -11.66 -17.89 -7.52
CA PRO A 61 -10.37 -18.07 -6.85
C PRO A 61 -9.18 -18.35 -7.79
N GLU A 62 -9.42 -19.00 -8.92
CA GLU A 62 -8.40 -19.33 -9.92
C GLU A 62 -7.79 -18.07 -10.57
N ASP A 63 -8.56 -16.97 -10.65
CA ASP A 63 -8.08 -15.69 -11.17
C ASP A 63 -6.98 -15.07 -10.29
N LEU A 64 -6.87 -15.50 -9.02
CA LEU A 64 -5.86 -15.01 -8.09
C LEU A 64 -4.50 -15.66 -8.29
N LEU A 65 -4.40 -16.79 -9.01
CA LEU A 65 -3.15 -17.54 -9.15
C LEU A 65 -2.05 -16.67 -9.77
N LEU A 66 -2.35 -16.02 -10.89
CA LEU A 66 -1.40 -15.14 -11.58
C LEU A 66 -1.01 -13.93 -10.73
N TYR A 67 -1.94 -13.39 -9.93
CA TYR A 67 -1.65 -12.27 -9.06
C TYR A 67 -0.62 -12.66 -7.99
N LYS A 68 -0.76 -13.84 -7.38
CA LYS A 68 0.13 -14.34 -6.32
C LYS A 68 1.56 -14.64 -6.80
N GLU A 69 1.77 -14.79 -8.10
CA GLU A 69 3.10 -15.02 -8.67
C GLU A 69 3.96 -13.74 -8.73
N PHE A 70 3.36 -12.56 -8.57
CA PHE A 70 4.07 -11.30 -8.62
C PHE A 70 4.67 -10.89 -7.28
N GLU A 71 5.91 -10.40 -7.34
CA GLU A 71 6.60 -9.82 -6.18
C GLU A 71 5.82 -8.62 -5.62
N GLY A 72 5.65 -8.58 -4.30
CA GLY A 72 4.87 -7.56 -3.61
C GLY A 72 3.35 -7.76 -3.67
N SER A 73 2.89 -8.93 -4.14
CA SER A 73 1.48 -9.34 -4.03
C SER A 73 1.16 -9.78 -2.60
N CYS A 74 -0.08 -9.55 -2.18
CA CYS A 74 -0.55 -10.01 -0.87
C CYS A 74 -1.03 -11.46 -0.94
N ASP A 75 -1.05 -12.17 0.20
CA ASP A 75 -1.69 -13.48 0.24
C ASP A 75 -3.21 -13.31 0.32
N VAL A 76 -3.88 -13.40 -0.83
CA VAL A 76 -5.31 -13.13 -0.96
C VAL A 76 -6.11 -14.39 -1.25
N GLU A 77 -7.30 -14.52 -0.68
CA GLU A 77 -8.28 -15.54 -1.06
C GLU A 77 -9.67 -14.94 -1.28
N MET A 78 -10.53 -15.70 -1.95
CA MET A 78 -11.96 -15.39 -2.05
C MET A 78 -12.75 -16.32 -1.15
N VAL A 79 -13.45 -15.77 -0.16
CA VAL A 79 -14.33 -16.52 0.75
C VAL A 79 -15.75 -16.05 0.55
N GLU A 80 -16.61 -16.92 -0.01
CA GLU A 80 -18.01 -16.60 -0.31
C GLU A 80 -18.20 -15.33 -1.17
N GLY A 81 -17.19 -15.02 -1.99
CA GLY A 81 -17.10 -13.85 -2.85
C GLY A 81 -16.47 -12.61 -2.20
N ASN A 82 -16.27 -12.59 -0.88
CA ASN A 82 -15.50 -11.56 -0.18
C ASN A 82 -14.01 -11.77 -0.45
N ILE A 83 -13.24 -10.69 -0.38
CA ILE A 83 -11.79 -10.72 -0.57
C ILE A 83 -11.16 -10.72 0.81
N ARG A 84 -10.35 -11.73 1.12
CA ARG A 84 -9.63 -11.82 2.38
C ARG A 84 -8.13 -11.78 2.13
N ILE A 85 -7.44 -10.81 2.73
CA ILE A 85 -5.99 -10.68 2.71
C ILE A 85 -5.45 -11.23 4.02
N TRP A 86 -4.55 -12.22 3.94
CA TRP A 86 -3.91 -12.84 5.08
C TRP A 86 -2.55 -12.22 5.38
N TYR A 87 -2.30 -11.98 6.65
CA TYR A 87 -1.00 -11.66 7.20
C TYR A 87 -0.56 -12.81 8.10
N GLN A 88 0.45 -13.56 7.67
CA GLN A 88 0.99 -14.75 8.36
C GLN A 88 2.52 -14.72 8.39
N LYS A 89 3.12 -15.23 9.47
CA LYS A 89 4.59 -15.24 9.63
C LYS A 89 5.26 -15.88 8.41
N ASN A 90 6.35 -15.27 7.95
CA ASN A 90 7.15 -15.72 6.80
C ASN A 90 6.37 -15.77 5.47
N SER A 91 5.31 -14.97 5.31
CA SER A 91 4.65 -14.77 4.01
C SER A 91 5.17 -13.53 3.30
N ALA A 92 4.97 -13.46 1.98
CA ALA A 92 5.28 -12.28 1.16
C ALA A 92 4.63 -10.99 1.72
N THR A 93 3.49 -11.12 2.39
CA THR A 93 2.77 -10.01 3.01
C THR A 93 3.57 -9.36 4.15
N THR A 94 4.46 -10.10 4.82
CA THR A 94 5.28 -9.57 5.93
C THR A 94 6.39 -8.61 5.48
N GLU A 95 6.78 -8.66 4.21
CA GLU A 95 7.75 -7.74 3.59
C GLU A 95 7.10 -6.43 3.11
N GLY A 96 5.76 -6.36 3.22
CA GLY A 96 4.93 -5.33 2.64
C GLY A 96 4.39 -5.73 1.29
N CYS A 97 3.08 -5.57 1.09
CA CYS A 97 2.40 -5.95 -0.13
C CYS A 97 1.31 -4.95 -0.49
N SER A 98 0.86 -5.01 -1.75
CA SER A 98 -0.18 -4.13 -2.27
C SER A 98 -1.26 -4.93 -3.00
N THR A 99 -2.52 -4.53 -2.82
CA THR A 99 -3.68 -5.09 -3.51
C THR A 99 -4.43 -3.98 -4.24
N ASP A 100 -4.78 -4.25 -5.50
CA ASP A 100 -5.59 -3.35 -6.31
C ASP A 100 -7.05 -3.77 -6.25
N LEU A 101 -7.88 -2.89 -5.71
CA LEU A 101 -9.31 -3.10 -5.58
C LEU A 101 -10.05 -2.08 -6.45
N VAL A 102 -11.18 -2.48 -7.00
CA VAL A 102 -12.16 -1.54 -7.55
C VAL A 102 -13.38 -1.47 -6.66
N THR A 103 -13.90 -0.26 -6.51
CA THR A 103 -15.05 0.03 -5.64
C THR A 103 -16.15 0.79 -6.36
N LYS A 104 -17.38 0.61 -5.87
CA LYS A 104 -18.57 1.39 -6.26
C LYS A 104 -18.70 2.68 -5.45
N ASN A 105 -18.16 2.69 -4.23
CA ASN A 105 -18.41 3.72 -3.23
C ASN A 105 -17.36 4.82 -3.31
N VAL A 106 -17.74 6.01 -2.87
CA VAL A 106 -16.85 7.15 -2.65
C VAL A 106 -17.06 7.64 -1.22
N GLY A 107 -15.98 7.73 -0.43
CA GLY A 107 -15.95 8.50 0.80
C GLY A 107 -16.40 7.77 2.08
N GLN A 108 -16.87 6.52 1.99
CA GLN A 108 -17.04 5.66 3.15
C GLN A 108 -16.64 4.22 2.82
N LEU A 109 -15.63 3.71 3.54
CA LEU A 109 -15.17 2.33 3.45
C LEU A 109 -15.39 1.65 4.80
N SER A 110 -15.92 0.43 4.79
CA SER A 110 -15.95 -0.45 5.95
C SER A 110 -15.05 -1.64 5.66
N LEU A 111 -14.06 -1.86 6.53
CA LEU A 111 -13.06 -2.91 6.40
C LEU A 111 -13.10 -3.78 7.64
N LYS A 112 -13.19 -5.10 7.47
CA LYS A 112 -13.17 -6.01 8.61
C LYS A 112 -11.74 -6.46 8.89
N PHE A 113 -11.26 -6.23 10.10
CA PHE A 113 -9.97 -6.71 10.57
C PHE A 113 -10.18 -7.85 11.55
N GLY A 114 -9.38 -8.91 11.46
CA GLY A 114 -9.48 -10.03 12.37
C GLY A 114 -8.16 -10.72 12.66
N ILE A 115 -8.21 -11.58 13.68
CA ILE A 115 -7.07 -12.34 14.17
C ILE A 115 -7.50 -13.76 14.50
N TRP A 116 -6.63 -14.71 14.21
CA TRP A 116 -6.88 -16.14 14.32
C TRP A 116 -5.69 -16.88 14.93
N HIS A 117 -5.99 -17.83 15.80
CA HIS A 117 -5.00 -18.76 16.36
C HIS A 117 -5.62 -20.12 16.64
N LYS A 118 -4.96 -21.18 16.16
CA LYS A 118 -5.50 -22.56 16.17
C LYS A 118 -5.89 -23.05 17.55
N SER A 119 -5.09 -22.72 18.57
CA SER A 119 -5.30 -23.16 19.95
C SER A 119 -6.17 -22.22 20.79
N GLY A 120 -6.67 -21.13 20.20
CA GLY A 120 -7.43 -20.09 20.89
C GLY A 120 -6.60 -18.84 21.20
N LEU A 121 -7.22 -17.67 21.09
CA LEU A 121 -6.54 -16.37 21.18
C LEU A 121 -5.86 -16.11 22.54
N THR A 122 -6.23 -16.86 23.57
CA THR A 122 -5.62 -16.77 24.91
C THR A 122 -4.12 -17.04 24.90
N GLU A 123 -3.67 -17.94 24.02
CA GLU A 123 -2.27 -18.36 23.95
C GLU A 123 -1.37 -17.32 23.27
N CYS A 124 -1.94 -16.45 22.42
CA CYS A 124 -1.19 -15.53 21.59
C CYS A 124 -1.43 -14.05 21.90
N LEU A 125 -2.54 -13.68 22.55
CA LEU A 125 -2.82 -12.30 22.96
C LEU A 125 -2.12 -11.96 24.29
N GLY A 126 -1.36 -10.86 24.27
CA GLY A 126 -0.78 -10.28 25.48
C GLY A 126 -1.86 -9.76 26.43
N ASP A 127 -1.67 -9.95 27.74
CA ASP A 127 -2.58 -9.41 28.75
C ASP A 127 -2.26 -7.95 29.04
N THR A 128 -3.23 -7.06 28.85
CA THR A 128 -3.11 -5.64 29.20
C THR A 128 -3.18 -5.38 30.71
N GLY A 129 -3.37 -6.41 31.53
CA GLY A 129 -3.59 -6.30 32.98
C GLY A 129 -4.93 -5.64 33.34
N LYS A 130 -5.12 -5.32 34.63
CA LYS A 130 -6.19 -4.39 35.04
C LYS A 130 -5.85 -3.04 34.43
N ILE A 131 -6.77 -2.46 33.66
CA ILE A 131 -6.68 -1.05 33.22
C ILE A 131 -6.62 -0.18 34.49
N VAL A 132 -5.42 0.11 34.97
CA VAL A 132 -5.20 1.16 35.97
C VAL A 132 -5.22 2.46 35.18
N LYS A 133 -5.99 3.44 35.65
CA LYS A 133 -6.19 4.75 34.98
C LYS A 133 -4.89 5.58 34.77
N SER A 134 -3.70 5.03 35.03
CA SER A 134 -2.40 5.64 34.74
C SER A 134 -1.90 5.16 33.38
N GLN A 135 -1.92 6.07 32.42
CA GLN A 135 -1.86 5.93 30.96
C GLN A 135 -0.57 5.35 30.33
N THR A 136 0.34 4.69 31.06
CA THR A 136 1.71 4.45 30.52
C THR A 136 2.23 3.03 30.59
N GLU A 137 1.65 2.10 31.36
CA GLU A 137 2.29 0.79 31.58
C GLU A 137 1.72 -0.39 30.77
N ASN A 138 0.55 -0.25 30.11
CA ASN A 138 -0.18 -1.41 29.55
C ASN A 138 -0.26 -1.48 28.01
N HIS A 139 0.36 -0.55 27.27
CA HIS A 139 0.32 -0.54 25.80
C HIS A 139 1.23 -1.61 25.16
N THR A 140 2.18 -2.17 25.90
CA THR A 140 3.14 -3.18 25.43
C THR A 140 2.46 -4.49 25.01
N ALA A 141 1.32 -4.85 25.61
CA ALA A 141 0.60 -6.09 25.29
C ALA A 141 0.05 -6.10 23.86
N ALA A 142 -0.38 -4.95 23.34
CA ALA A 142 -0.86 -4.78 21.97
C ALA A 142 0.29 -4.84 20.95
N ALA A 143 1.55 -4.65 21.39
CA ALA A 143 2.71 -4.87 20.53
C ALA A 143 2.72 -6.28 19.95
N ASN A 144 2.15 -7.26 20.66
CA ASN A 144 2.27 -8.68 20.33
C ASN A 144 1.60 -9.09 19.01
N ASN A 145 0.61 -8.34 18.55
CA ASN A 145 -0.17 -8.64 17.36
C ASN A 145 -0.59 -7.33 16.73
N MET A 146 0.21 -6.86 15.79
CA MET A 146 0.03 -5.57 15.16
C MET A 146 0.13 -5.69 13.65
N LEU A 147 -0.77 -5.00 12.95
CA LEU A 147 -0.81 -4.98 11.50
C LEU A 147 -0.77 -3.52 11.03
N PRO A 148 0.38 -3.04 10.54
CA PRO A 148 0.48 -1.73 9.93
C PRO A 148 -0.03 -1.77 8.48
N PHE A 149 -0.78 -0.75 8.10
CA PHE A 149 -1.38 -0.64 6.79
C PHE A 149 -1.51 0.82 6.34
N SER A 150 -1.69 0.99 5.05
CA SER A 150 -2.03 2.26 4.42
C SER A 150 -2.87 2.00 3.18
N PHE A 151 -3.32 3.07 2.54
CA PHE A 151 -4.11 3.03 1.33
C PHE A 151 -3.75 4.20 0.43
N SER A 152 -4.06 4.06 -0.85
CA SER A 152 -3.97 5.15 -1.83
C SER A 152 -2.58 5.79 -1.90
N LEU A 153 -1.54 4.97 -1.80
CA LEU A 153 -0.16 5.41 -1.92
C LEU A 153 0.32 5.40 -3.37
N LYS A 154 1.11 6.43 -3.71
CA LYS A 154 1.98 6.39 -4.88
C LYS A 154 3.14 5.43 -4.63
N LYS A 155 3.71 4.87 -5.70
CA LYS A 155 4.79 3.88 -5.64
C LYS A 155 5.96 4.36 -4.76
N GLU A 156 6.41 5.60 -4.97
CA GLU A 156 7.50 6.19 -4.19
C GLU A 156 7.15 6.37 -2.72
N GLU A 157 5.89 6.74 -2.42
CA GLU A 157 5.41 6.85 -1.03
C GLU A 157 5.41 5.49 -0.35
N PHE A 158 4.91 4.45 -1.01
CA PHE A 158 4.92 3.08 -0.50
C PHE A 158 6.35 2.56 -0.27
N ASP A 159 7.25 2.76 -1.23
CA ASP A 159 8.65 2.36 -1.11
C ASP A 159 9.40 3.08 0.02
N SER A 160 9.05 4.35 0.27
CA SER A 160 9.54 5.11 1.42
C SER A 160 8.97 4.59 2.74
N LEU A 161 7.65 4.40 2.81
CA LEU A 161 6.93 4.04 4.03
C LEU A 161 7.29 2.63 4.54
N LYS A 162 7.68 1.70 3.66
CA LYS A 162 8.22 0.38 4.06
C LYS A 162 9.45 0.50 4.98
N LYS A 163 10.22 1.59 4.88
CA LYS A 163 11.46 1.79 5.64
C LYS A 163 11.21 2.47 6.97
N GLU A 164 10.43 3.54 6.97
CA GLU A 164 10.11 4.31 8.17
C GLU A 164 8.89 5.22 7.98
N PRO A 165 8.26 5.70 9.06
CA PRO A 165 7.15 6.65 9.00
C PRO A 165 7.59 7.99 8.41
N ASN A 166 6.65 8.73 7.82
CA ASN A 166 6.92 10.05 7.26
C ASN A 166 6.97 11.12 8.36
N TYR A 167 8.16 11.30 8.94
CA TYR A 167 8.40 12.30 9.97
C TYR A 167 8.47 13.71 9.38
N GLY A 168 8.03 14.70 10.17
CA GLY A 168 8.21 16.10 9.84
C GLY A 168 8.60 16.95 11.05
N ILE A 169 8.27 18.24 10.99
CA ILE A 169 8.63 19.23 12.00
C ILE A 169 7.64 19.25 13.17
N ASN A 170 8.03 19.92 14.26
CA ASN A 170 7.23 20.05 15.48
C ASN A 170 5.81 20.58 15.24
N ASP A 171 5.62 21.44 14.25
CA ASP A 171 4.32 22.04 13.89
C ASP A 171 3.32 21.03 13.33
N TYR A 172 3.74 19.81 13.02
CA TYR A 172 2.84 18.73 12.60
C TYR A 172 2.27 17.92 13.76
N CYS A 173 2.77 18.08 14.98
CA CYS A 173 2.16 17.47 16.15
C CYS A 173 0.93 18.26 16.60
N GLU A 174 -0.11 17.55 17.03
CA GLU A 174 -1.21 18.15 17.79
C GLU A 174 -0.75 18.48 19.23
N ASN A 175 0.04 17.57 19.83
CA ASN A 175 0.59 17.72 21.17
C ASN A 175 2.05 17.27 21.23
N LEU A 176 2.96 18.21 20.92
CA LEU A 176 4.40 17.96 20.90
C LEU A 176 4.93 17.35 22.22
N LYS A 177 4.38 17.77 23.37
CA LYS A 177 4.83 17.29 24.68
C LYS A 177 4.51 15.79 24.86
N VAL A 178 3.31 15.36 24.49
CA VAL A 178 2.92 13.94 24.56
C VAL A 178 3.76 13.09 23.61
N CYS A 179 4.08 13.61 22.43
CA CYS A 179 4.97 12.91 21.48
C CYS A 179 6.37 12.73 22.03
N GLN A 180 6.95 13.79 22.58
CA GLN A 180 8.27 13.71 23.20
C GLN A 180 8.30 12.77 24.41
N MET A 181 7.20 12.68 25.18
CA MET A 181 7.09 11.73 26.29
C MET A 181 7.07 10.26 25.86
N THR A 182 6.60 9.98 24.64
CA THR A 182 6.54 8.62 24.07
C THR A 182 7.71 8.33 23.14
N ASP A 183 8.77 9.15 23.16
CA ASP A 183 9.88 9.10 22.19
C ASP A 183 9.42 9.11 20.72
N SER A 184 8.21 9.61 20.47
CA SER A 184 7.59 9.72 19.16
C SER A 184 7.97 11.04 18.49
N LYS A 185 7.92 11.03 17.15
CA LYS A 185 8.21 12.20 16.32
C LYS A 185 6.94 12.66 15.63
N CYS A 186 6.86 13.95 15.32
CA CYS A 186 5.72 14.48 14.59
C CYS A 186 5.66 13.88 13.18
N LEU A 187 4.47 13.44 12.79
CA LEU A 187 4.17 12.80 11.53
C LEU A 187 3.66 13.84 10.54
N LYS A 188 4.39 13.99 9.44
CA LYS A 188 3.98 14.82 8.31
C LYS A 188 2.77 14.21 7.60
N VAL A 189 2.78 12.89 7.46
CA VAL A 189 1.61 12.10 7.06
C VAL A 189 1.51 10.90 8.00
N ALA A 190 0.34 10.68 8.58
CA ALA A 190 0.10 9.60 9.51
C ALA A 190 -0.72 8.49 8.84
N ASP A 191 -0.12 7.30 8.79
CA ASP A 191 -0.71 6.05 8.36
C ASP A 191 -1.09 5.21 9.59
N TYR A 192 -1.57 3.98 9.41
CA TYR A 192 -2.36 3.31 10.45
C TYR A 192 -1.81 1.95 10.85
N SER A 193 -2.09 1.55 12.10
CA SER A 193 -1.99 0.16 12.51
C SER A 193 -3.22 -0.25 13.30
N VAL A 194 -3.59 -1.52 13.16
CA VAL A 194 -4.50 -2.19 14.10
C VAL A 194 -3.71 -3.12 15.00
N ALA A 195 -4.20 -3.34 16.21
CA ALA A 195 -3.61 -4.31 17.12
C ALA A 195 -4.65 -5.01 17.99
N TRP A 196 -4.24 -6.15 18.55
CA TRP A 196 -5.07 -6.96 19.46
C TRP A 196 -4.32 -7.30 20.73
N ALA A 197 -5.03 -7.22 21.85
CA ALA A 197 -4.59 -7.73 23.14
C ALA A 197 -5.78 -8.37 23.87
N ARG A 198 -5.57 -8.90 25.08
CA ARG A 198 -6.66 -9.35 25.95
C ARG A 198 -6.73 -8.51 27.21
N THR A 199 -7.95 -8.26 27.67
CA THR A 199 -8.23 -7.55 28.92
C THR A 199 -9.27 -8.35 29.69
N LYS A 200 -8.86 -8.93 30.83
CA LYS A 200 -9.68 -9.91 31.56
C LYS A 200 -10.08 -11.04 30.60
N ASP A 201 -11.36 -11.36 30.50
CA ASP A 201 -11.90 -12.43 29.65
C ASP A 201 -12.14 -12.02 28.19
N TYR A 202 -11.90 -10.75 27.82
CA TYR A 202 -12.28 -10.17 26.53
C TYR A 202 -11.08 -9.81 25.67
N VAL A 203 -11.32 -9.67 24.36
CA VAL A 203 -10.36 -9.11 23.41
C VAL A 203 -10.45 -7.58 23.45
N SER A 204 -9.29 -6.93 23.43
CA SER A 204 -9.13 -5.49 23.26
C SER A 204 -8.57 -5.21 21.87
N ASN A 205 -9.31 -4.42 21.10
CA ASN A 205 -8.96 -3.98 19.76
C ASN A 205 -8.38 -2.57 19.83
N PHE A 206 -7.32 -2.32 19.08
CA PHE A 206 -6.65 -1.03 19.03
C PHE A 206 -6.55 -0.54 17.60
N VAL A 207 -6.70 0.76 17.43
CA VAL A 207 -6.52 1.47 16.17
C VAL A 207 -5.62 2.66 16.48
N LEU A 208 -4.42 2.67 15.91
CA LEU A 208 -3.37 3.65 16.18
C LEU A 208 -2.77 4.22 14.89
N LEU A 209 -2.06 5.32 15.02
CA LEU A 209 -1.23 5.86 13.95
C LEU A 209 0.17 5.25 14.00
N ILE A 210 0.74 4.91 12.84
CA ILE A 210 2.11 4.45 12.75
C ILE A 210 3.03 5.56 13.25
N GLY A 211 3.76 5.26 14.32
CA GLY A 211 4.69 6.18 14.96
C GLY A 211 4.10 7.04 16.08
N ASP A 212 2.82 6.88 16.44
CA ASP A 212 2.18 7.49 17.61
C ASP A 212 1.96 6.43 18.71
N GLY A 213 2.20 6.80 19.97
CA GLY A 213 2.23 5.88 21.10
C GLY A 213 0.93 5.79 21.91
N ALA A 214 -0.02 6.70 21.72
CA ALA A 214 -1.18 6.83 22.62
C ALA A 214 -2.48 6.38 21.96
N THR A 215 -3.11 5.29 22.45
CA THR A 215 -4.50 4.96 22.08
C THR A 215 -5.27 4.31 23.23
N GLU A 216 -6.57 4.58 23.31
CA GLU A 216 -7.46 3.85 24.20
C GLU A 216 -7.96 2.56 23.52
N PRO A 217 -7.99 1.41 24.22
CA PRO A 217 -8.54 0.19 23.68
C PRO A 217 -10.05 0.27 23.47
N CYS A 218 -10.52 -0.38 22.42
CA CYS A 218 -11.91 -0.75 22.22
C CYS A 218 -12.13 -2.18 22.72
N LEU A 219 -12.86 -2.34 23.83
CA LEU A 219 -13.18 -3.66 24.36
C LEU A 219 -14.22 -4.35 23.48
N SER A 220 -13.88 -5.51 22.94
CA SER A 220 -14.81 -6.39 22.24
C SER A 220 -15.75 -7.10 23.22
N ASN A 221 -16.94 -7.45 22.74
CA ASN A 221 -17.82 -8.38 23.46
C ASN A 221 -17.35 -9.85 23.34
N GLU A 222 -16.38 -10.11 22.46
CA GLU A 222 -15.85 -11.45 22.22
C GLU A 222 -14.81 -11.86 23.26
N ARG A 223 -14.86 -13.15 23.62
CA ARG A 223 -13.94 -13.73 24.60
C ARG A 223 -12.67 -14.19 23.93
N HIS A 224 -11.53 -13.99 24.58
CA HIS A 224 -10.24 -14.48 24.06
C HIS A 224 -10.11 -16.02 24.08
N SER A 225 -11.12 -16.75 24.57
CA SER A 225 -11.18 -18.21 24.49
C SER A 225 -11.58 -18.73 23.10
N THR A 226 -12.03 -17.86 22.19
CA THR A 226 -12.33 -18.23 20.81
C THR A 226 -11.04 -18.44 20.01
N VAL A 227 -11.15 -19.07 18.84
CA VAL A 227 -10.02 -19.23 17.89
C VAL A 227 -9.88 -18.05 16.94
N GLU A 228 -10.93 -17.24 16.81
CA GLU A 228 -11.00 -16.09 15.91
C GLU A 228 -11.79 -14.96 16.57
N THR A 229 -11.45 -13.73 16.21
CA THR A 229 -12.21 -12.52 16.51
C THR A 229 -12.00 -11.50 15.41
N SER A 230 -12.98 -10.62 15.20
CA SER A 230 -12.89 -9.54 14.24
C SER A 230 -13.63 -8.28 14.69
N PHE A 231 -13.32 -7.16 14.07
CA PHE A 231 -14.05 -5.90 14.22
C PHE A 231 -14.08 -5.15 12.89
N ASP A 232 -15.10 -4.31 12.72
CA ASP A 232 -15.24 -3.44 11.56
C ASP A 232 -14.60 -2.07 11.83
N LEU A 233 -13.72 -1.66 10.92
CA LEU A 233 -13.09 -0.36 10.89
C LEU A 233 -13.83 0.52 9.87
N LEU A 234 -14.41 1.61 10.35
CA LEU A 234 -15.07 2.60 9.50
C LEU A 234 -14.10 3.72 9.14
N LEU A 235 -14.00 3.98 7.83
CA LEU A 235 -13.16 5.02 7.23
C LEU A 235 -14.04 6.01 6.47
N ASN A 236 -14.15 7.25 6.95
CA ASN A 236 -14.69 8.37 6.20
C ASN A 236 -14.02 9.70 6.61
N GLU A 237 -14.34 10.80 5.93
CA GLU A 237 -13.70 12.11 6.18
C GLU A 237 -13.80 12.61 7.64
N ASN A 238 -14.81 12.13 8.37
CA ASN A 238 -15.15 12.59 9.72
C ASN A 238 -14.93 11.55 10.82
N LEU A 239 -14.78 10.27 10.44
CA LEU A 239 -14.72 9.13 11.34
C LEU A 239 -13.64 8.17 10.85
N PHE A 240 -12.66 7.95 11.71
CA PHE A 240 -11.73 6.83 11.62
C PHE A 240 -11.76 6.13 12.98
N GLY A 241 -12.33 4.94 13.03
CA GLY A 241 -12.60 4.29 14.29
C GLY A 241 -13.26 2.93 14.15
N ILE A 242 -13.21 2.17 15.23
CA ILE A 242 -13.90 0.89 15.35
C ILE A 242 -15.39 1.17 15.53
N GLU A 243 -16.22 0.53 14.70
CA GLU A 243 -17.67 0.77 14.63
C GLU A 243 -18.36 0.61 16.00
N ASP A 244 -18.06 -0.48 16.70
CA ASP A 244 -18.75 -0.87 17.93
C ASP A 244 -18.58 0.08 19.12
N CYS A 245 -17.48 0.83 19.17
CA CYS A 245 -17.15 1.68 20.32
C CYS A 245 -17.03 3.17 19.97
N ASN A 246 -17.28 3.55 18.70
CA ASN A 246 -17.07 4.92 18.22
C ASN A 246 -15.70 5.49 18.64
N SER A 247 -14.67 4.64 18.72
CA SER A 247 -13.34 5.05 19.17
C SER A 247 -12.80 6.09 18.19
N LYS A 248 -12.44 7.27 18.66
CA LYS A 248 -11.73 8.24 17.83
C LYS A 248 -10.23 8.02 17.98
N LEU A 249 -9.49 8.17 16.90
CA LEU A 249 -8.03 8.25 16.98
C LEU A 249 -7.63 9.34 17.96
N ALA A 250 -6.82 8.96 18.95
CA ALA A 250 -6.10 9.92 19.76
C ALA A 250 -4.98 10.50 18.90
N LEU A 251 -5.01 11.81 18.69
CA LEU A 251 -4.03 12.52 17.88
C LEU A 251 -3.07 13.24 18.81
N SER A 252 -1.86 12.71 18.93
CA SER A 252 -0.78 13.40 19.65
C SER A 252 0.28 13.86 18.66
N CYS A 253 0.74 12.93 17.82
CA CYS A 253 1.91 13.13 16.96
C CYS A 253 1.59 13.46 15.52
N SER A 254 0.32 13.67 15.23
CA SER A 254 -0.13 14.18 13.96
C SER A 254 -1.31 15.11 14.17
N LYS A 255 -1.45 16.13 13.33
CA LYS A 255 -2.67 16.91 13.21
C LYS A 255 -3.70 16.18 12.36
N LYS A 256 -4.98 16.51 12.55
CA LYS A 256 -6.09 15.87 11.83
C LYS A 256 -5.93 15.94 10.30
N GLU A 257 -5.44 17.05 9.77
CA GLU A 257 -5.21 17.25 8.33
C GLU A 257 -4.06 16.40 7.76
N ASN A 258 -3.17 15.89 8.61
CA ASN A 258 -2.03 15.06 8.20
C ASN A 258 -2.35 13.56 8.21
N ILE A 259 -3.56 13.18 8.63
CA ILE A 259 -4.00 11.79 8.62
C ILE A 259 -4.27 11.36 7.17
N ARG A 260 -3.72 10.22 6.75
CA ARG A 260 -3.91 9.66 5.40
C ARG A 260 -5.40 9.42 5.14
N LYS A 261 -5.95 10.01 4.08
CA LYS A 261 -7.35 9.80 3.68
C LYS A 261 -7.47 8.67 2.67
N PRO A 262 -8.52 7.84 2.75
CA PRO A 262 -8.76 6.82 1.73
C PRO A 262 -9.18 7.54 0.45
N GLU A 263 -8.29 7.59 -0.53
CA GLU A 263 -8.59 8.18 -1.83
C GLU A 263 -9.00 7.09 -2.81
N GLU A 264 -10.17 7.23 -3.42
CA GLU A 264 -10.61 6.38 -4.52
C GLU A 264 -10.46 7.14 -5.85
N TRP A 265 -9.56 6.66 -6.71
CA TRP A 265 -9.24 7.35 -7.96
C TRP A 265 -10.17 6.90 -9.09
N GLU A 266 -10.85 7.85 -9.75
CA GLU A 266 -11.74 7.55 -10.87
C GLU A 266 -10.96 6.85 -12.00
N ILE A 267 -11.46 5.70 -12.46
CA ILE A 267 -10.89 4.99 -13.60
C ILE A 267 -11.51 5.55 -14.88
N VAL A 268 -10.68 6.27 -15.65
CA VAL A 268 -11.06 6.83 -16.96
C VAL A 268 -10.49 6.06 -18.14
N ASP A 269 -9.78 4.95 -17.88
CA ASP A 269 -9.34 4.01 -18.91
C ASP A 269 -10.54 3.49 -19.73
N GLU A 270 -10.53 3.79 -21.03
CA GLU A 270 -11.62 3.45 -21.95
C GLU A 270 -11.79 1.94 -22.16
N THR A 271 -10.71 1.17 -22.08
CA THR A 271 -10.76 -0.30 -22.20
C THR A 271 -11.48 -0.90 -21.01
N TYR A 272 -11.13 -0.43 -19.80
CA TYR A 272 -11.82 -0.85 -18.58
C TYR A 272 -13.28 -0.41 -18.59
N LYS A 273 -13.56 0.85 -18.94
CA LYS A 273 -14.94 1.37 -19.04
C LYS A 273 -15.78 0.56 -20.01
N LYS A 274 -15.27 0.23 -21.20
CA LYS A 274 -16.00 -0.56 -22.18
C LYS A 274 -16.37 -1.95 -21.64
N THR A 275 -15.48 -2.57 -20.87
CA THR A 275 -15.65 -3.92 -20.35
C THR A 275 -16.52 -3.96 -19.09
N TYR A 276 -16.27 -3.07 -18.12
CA TYR A 276 -16.82 -3.18 -16.75
C TYR A 276 -17.76 -2.04 -16.33
N SER A 277 -17.99 -1.03 -17.16
CA SER A 277 -18.86 0.14 -16.78
C SER A 277 -20.24 -0.24 -16.28
N LYS A 278 -20.79 -1.37 -16.75
CA LYS A 278 -22.12 -1.87 -16.36
C LYS A 278 -22.16 -2.43 -14.93
N MET A 279 -21.01 -2.82 -14.36
CA MET A 279 -20.94 -3.41 -13.02
C MET A 279 -20.89 -2.35 -11.90
N GLY A 280 -20.68 -1.07 -12.24
CA GLY A 280 -20.68 0.05 -11.30
C GLY A 280 -19.37 0.28 -10.54
N PHE A 281 -18.37 -0.59 -10.67
CA PHE A 281 -17.05 -0.43 -10.06
C PHE A 281 -16.20 0.57 -10.86
N LYS A 282 -16.20 1.84 -10.43
CA LYS A 282 -15.66 2.98 -11.21
C LYS A 282 -14.39 3.57 -10.64
N PHE A 283 -14.02 3.20 -9.42
CA PHE A 283 -12.87 3.79 -8.73
C PHE A 283 -11.85 2.71 -8.39
N LEU A 284 -10.57 3.05 -8.51
CA LEU A 284 -9.46 2.26 -7.99
C LEU A 284 -9.21 2.65 -6.53
N PHE A 285 -9.16 1.67 -5.66
CA PHE A 285 -8.72 1.77 -4.28
C PHE A 285 -7.54 0.83 -4.09
N THR A 286 -6.39 1.36 -3.66
CA THR A 286 -5.19 0.53 -3.43
C THR A 286 -5.01 0.35 -1.93
N PHE A 287 -4.84 -0.89 -1.51
CA PHE A 287 -4.61 -1.23 -0.10
C PHE A 287 -3.21 -1.79 0.06
N HIS A 288 -2.50 -1.32 1.09
CA HIS A 288 -1.10 -1.64 1.31
C HIS A 288 -0.93 -2.18 2.72
N ILE A 289 -0.45 -3.41 2.85
CA ILE A 289 0.08 -3.90 4.12
C ILE A 289 1.54 -3.50 4.17
N LEU A 290 1.94 -2.91 5.28
CA LEU A 290 3.31 -2.45 5.48
C LEU A 290 4.09 -3.53 6.23
N PRO A 291 5.41 -3.63 6.01
CA PRO A 291 6.23 -4.45 6.88
C PRO A 291 6.21 -3.85 8.28
N LEU A 292 6.38 -4.69 9.30
CA LEU A 292 6.56 -4.23 10.69
C LEU A 292 7.76 -3.28 10.82
N THR A 293 8.71 -3.38 9.88
CA THR A 293 9.85 -2.47 9.76
C THR A 293 9.44 -1.02 9.57
N ALA A 294 8.28 -0.75 8.96
CA ALA A 294 7.73 0.58 8.80
C ALA A 294 7.44 1.26 10.16
N MET A 295 7.34 0.51 11.25
CA MET A 295 7.05 1.01 12.60
C MET A 295 8.30 1.31 13.45
N ARG A 296 9.51 0.92 12.98
CA ARG A 296 10.62 0.42 13.81
C ARG A 296 11.32 1.36 14.81
N LYS A 297 11.15 2.69 14.82
CA LYS A 297 12.01 3.55 15.66
C LYS A 297 11.36 4.20 16.88
N SER A 298 10.18 4.81 16.75
CA SER A 298 9.53 5.45 17.90
C SER A 298 8.78 4.46 18.77
N ILE A 299 7.98 3.57 18.15
CA ILE A 299 7.09 2.66 18.89
C ILE A 299 7.87 1.54 19.59
N GLN A 300 8.91 0.98 18.98
CA GLN A 300 9.71 -0.09 19.63
C GLN A 300 10.37 0.40 20.93
N LYS A 301 10.98 1.58 20.94
CA LYS A 301 11.58 2.13 22.16
C LYS A 301 10.54 2.32 23.27
N PHE A 302 9.36 2.80 22.91
CA PHE A 302 8.27 3.04 23.85
C PHE A 302 7.57 1.73 24.30
N TRP A 303 7.41 0.74 23.43
CA TRP A 303 6.56 -0.45 23.68
C TRP A 303 7.35 -1.70 24.08
N THR A 304 8.62 -1.83 23.69
CA THR A 304 9.43 -3.05 23.95
C THR A 304 10.62 -2.82 24.88
N SER A 305 10.80 -1.60 25.42
CA SER A 305 11.92 -1.26 26.33
C SER A 305 13.31 -1.61 25.76
N CYS A 306 13.44 -1.65 24.42
CA CYS A 306 14.69 -2.04 23.76
C CYS A 306 15.73 -0.90 23.83
N ASP A 307 16.76 -1.07 24.66
CA ASP A 307 17.90 -0.15 24.75
C ASP A 307 18.89 -0.42 23.60
N SER A 308 18.82 0.40 22.55
CA SER A 308 19.55 0.22 21.28
C SER A 308 21.04 0.58 21.34
N LYS A 309 21.84 -0.11 22.16
CA LYS A 309 23.31 0.08 22.17
C LYS A 309 24.07 -0.84 21.22
N GLU A 310 23.48 -1.94 20.74
CA GLU A 310 24.17 -2.92 19.91
C GLU A 310 23.30 -3.49 18.77
N GLY A 311 22.90 -2.64 17.83
CA GLY A 311 22.25 -3.11 16.61
C GLY A 311 20.74 -3.33 16.74
N ILE A 312 20.12 -3.54 15.57
CA ILE A 312 18.68 -3.68 15.33
C ILE A 312 18.06 -4.65 16.35
N CYS A 313 17.04 -4.22 17.11
CA CYS A 313 16.27 -5.13 17.95
C CYS A 313 15.80 -6.31 17.08
N ALA A 314 16.22 -7.52 17.42
CA ALA A 314 16.18 -8.66 16.50
C ALA A 314 14.78 -9.25 16.27
N ASP A 315 13.71 -8.69 16.84
CA ASP A 315 12.46 -9.42 17.02
C ASP A 315 11.25 -8.80 16.31
N ASP A 316 11.19 -8.91 14.97
CA ASP A 316 9.89 -8.88 14.27
C ASP A 316 8.95 -10.00 14.79
N ALA A 317 9.53 -11.03 15.42
CA ALA A 317 8.84 -12.16 16.02
C ALA A 317 7.83 -11.79 17.11
N GLU A 318 8.01 -10.64 17.80
CA GLU A 318 7.10 -10.19 18.84
C GLU A 318 5.79 -9.66 18.28
N PHE A 319 5.76 -9.07 17.08
CA PHE A 319 4.60 -8.32 16.59
C PHE A 319 3.54 -9.17 15.86
N GLN A 320 3.73 -10.48 15.83
CA GLN A 320 2.78 -11.45 15.28
C GLN A 320 2.80 -12.75 16.09
N LYS A 321 2.32 -12.74 17.33
CA LYS A 321 2.26 -13.95 18.16
C LYS A 321 1.17 -14.93 17.74
N CYS A 322 0.03 -14.44 17.27
CA CYS A 322 -1.04 -15.27 16.73
C CYS A 322 -0.67 -15.80 15.34
N ASP A 323 -1.32 -16.88 14.92
CA ASP A 323 -0.93 -17.58 13.69
C ASP A 323 -1.18 -16.71 12.46
N LYS A 324 -2.33 -16.02 12.43
CA LYS A 324 -2.77 -15.20 11.30
C LYS A 324 -3.55 -13.98 11.75
N MET A 325 -3.38 -12.89 11.00
CA MET A 325 -4.27 -11.73 11.01
C MET A 325 -4.86 -11.58 9.61
N PHE A 326 -6.02 -10.95 9.47
CA PHE A 326 -6.64 -10.76 8.17
C PHE A 326 -7.35 -9.43 8.03
N ILE A 327 -7.52 -9.02 6.78
CA ILE A 327 -8.37 -7.93 6.34
C ILE A 327 -9.38 -8.51 5.36
N GLU A 328 -10.66 -8.24 5.54
CA GLU A 328 -11.73 -8.68 4.67
C GLU A 328 -12.47 -7.49 4.07
N PHE A 329 -12.66 -7.55 2.75
CA PHE A 329 -13.42 -6.59 1.95
C PHE A 329 -14.70 -7.27 1.46
N ASP A 330 -15.82 -6.59 1.64
CA ASP A 330 -17.11 -7.12 1.23
C ASP A 330 -17.25 -7.14 -0.30
N LYS A 331 -17.89 -8.18 -0.81
CA LYS A 331 -18.07 -8.42 -2.25
C LYS A 331 -19.05 -7.47 -2.93
N GLU A 332 -19.85 -6.75 -2.16
CA GLU A 332 -20.92 -5.87 -2.66
C GLU A 332 -20.32 -4.54 -3.12
N ASN A 333 -19.32 -4.07 -2.37
CA ASN A 333 -18.64 -2.80 -2.55
C ASN A 333 -17.26 -2.94 -3.21
N PHE A 334 -16.57 -4.09 -3.05
CA PHE A 334 -15.23 -4.29 -3.59
C PHE A 334 -15.10 -5.48 -4.53
N LYS A 335 -14.21 -5.33 -5.52
CA LYS A 335 -13.69 -6.42 -6.35
C LYS A 335 -12.18 -6.26 -6.52
N MET A 336 -11.47 -7.36 -6.71
CA MET A 336 -10.02 -7.33 -6.89
C MET A 336 -9.68 -7.20 -8.38
N LEU A 337 -8.70 -6.36 -8.70
CA LEU A 337 -8.06 -6.37 -10.01
C LEU A 337 -6.87 -7.33 -10.01
N VAL A 338 -6.79 -8.14 -11.05
CA VAL A 338 -5.73 -9.12 -11.27
C VAL A 338 -5.18 -9.02 -12.69
N SER A 339 -4.00 -9.60 -12.88
CA SER A 339 -3.34 -9.65 -14.19
C SER A 339 -3.99 -10.68 -15.11
N THR A 340 -3.89 -10.46 -16.42
CA THR A 340 -4.27 -11.44 -17.45
C THR A 340 -3.01 -12.15 -17.97
N GLU A 341 -3.15 -13.39 -18.43
CA GLU A 341 -2.02 -14.16 -19.00
C GLU A 341 -1.30 -13.42 -20.14
N GLU A 342 -2.04 -12.68 -20.97
CA GLU A 342 -1.49 -11.87 -22.08
C GLU A 342 -0.54 -10.75 -21.61
N ASN A 343 -0.77 -10.18 -20.42
CA ASN A 343 0.12 -9.16 -19.85
C ASN A 343 1.42 -9.77 -19.29
N ASN A 344 1.43 -11.07 -18.97
CA ASN A 344 2.57 -11.74 -18.34
C ASN A 344 3.64 -12.16 -19.37
N GLN A 345 3.24 -12.53 -20.59
CA GLN A 345 4.19 -12.80 -21.67
C GLN A 345 5.03 -11.55 -22.00
N ASN A 346 4.39 -10.39 -22.10
CA ASN A 346 5.10 -9.13 -22.39
C ASN A 346 6.08 -8.71 -21.27
N LYS A 347 5.76 -8.96 -19.99
CA LYS A 347 6.67 -8.67 -18.86
C LYS A 347 7.87 -9.63 -18.79
N THR A 348 7.69 -10.88 -19.21
CA THR A 348 8.79 -11.87 -19.21
C THR A 348 9.79 -11.53 -20.30
N ASP A 349 9.32 -11.08 -21.46
CA ASP A 349 10.17 -10.61 -22.56
C ASP A 349 10.90 -9.29 -22.23
N ASP A 350 10.27 -8.37 -21.48
CA ASP A 350 10.93 -7.13 -21.03
C ASP A 350 11.97 -7.38 -19.92
N LYS A 351 11.73 -8.32 -18.99
CA LYS A 351 12.75 -8.73 -18.00
C LYS A 351 13.96 -9.43 -18.66
N LEU A 352 13.76 -10.16 -19.76
CA LEU A 352 14.84 -10.77 -20.54
C LEU A 352 15.66 -9.71 -21.30
N LYS A 353 15.02 -8.68 -21.87
CA LYS A 353 15.71 -7.60 -22.58
C LYS A 353 16.54 -6.69 -21.68
N ILE A 354 16.08 -6.42 -20.45
CA ILE A 354 16.84 -5.58 -19.49
C ILE A 354 18.10 -6.30 -18.96
N ASN A 355 18.11 -7.64 -18.96
CA ASN A 355 19.26 -8.42 -18.51
C ASN A 355 20.32 -8.67 -19.60
N GLU A 356 19.97 -8.58 -20.89
CA GLU A 356 20.96 -8.71 -21.98
C GLU A 356 21.77 -7.43 -22.23
N GLU A 357 21.28 -6.24 -21.83
CA GLU A 357 22.03 -4.97 -22.01
C GLU A 357 23.05 -4.68 -20.87
N ASN A 358 23.07 -5.46 -19.78
CA ASN A 358 23.97 -5.25 -18.65
C ASN A 358 25.15 -6.25 -18.56
N PHE A 359 25.43 -7.01 -19.61
CA PHE A 359 26.55 -7.97 -19.61
C PHE A 359 27.61 -7.67 -20.68
N MET A 360 28.12 -6.44 -20.71
CA MET A 360 29.46 -6.13 -21.23
C MET A 360 30.03 -4.88 -20.54
N GLY A 361 31.03 -5.06 -19.67
CA GLY A 361 31.88 -3.96 -19.19
C GLY A 361 32.40 -4.13 -17.77
N GLU A 362 33.46 -4.93 -17.61
CA GLU A 362 34.34 -4.90 -16.43
C GLU A 362 35.20 -3.62 -16.44
N GLU A 363 35.42 -3.07 -15.24
CA GLU A 363 36.47 -2.15 -14.76
C GLU A 363 36.81 -0.89 -15.58
N ASP A 364 36.58 0.31 -15.02
CA ASP A 364 37.59 1.08 -14.28
C ASP A 364 37.04 2.48 -13.87
N SER A 365 37.57 2.97 -12.75
CA SER A 365 37.49 4.27 -12.06
C SER A 365 36.87 5.51 -12.75
N GLY A 366 36.15 6.30 -11.92
CA GLY A 366 36.16 7.76 -12.04
C GLY A 366 34.80 8.49 -12.07
N ILE A 367 34.55 9.29 -11.04
CA ILE A 367 33.48 10.29 -10.93
C ILE A 367 33.38 11.13 -12.21
N LYS A 368 32.22 11.15 -12.91
CA LYS A 368 31.83 12.25 -13.79
C LYS A 368 30.32 12.49 -13.82
N THR A 369 29.97 13.72 -13.48
CA THR A 369 28.72 14.43 -13.78
C THR A 369 28.43 14.40 -15.28
N SER A 370 27.27 13.87 -15.68
CA SER A 370 26.84 13.88 -17.08
C SER A 370 26.13 15.19 -17.43
N THR A 371 26.88 16.13 -18.01
CA THR A 371 26.32 17.24 -18.79
C THR A 371 25.89 16.69 -20.15
N ILE A 372 24.59 16.69 -20.43
CA ILE A 372 24.06 16.36 -21.76
C ILE A 372 24.28 17.57 -22.68
N ILE A 373 25.17 17.44 -23.66
CA ILE A 373 25.35 18.41 -24.74
C ILE A 373 24.37 18.07 -25.86
N LEU A 374 23.37 18.93 -26.06
CA LEU A 374 22.47 18.92 -27.22
C LEU A 374 23.17 19.55 -28.42
N ILE A 375 23.52 18.75 -29.43
CA ILE A 375 23.97 19.25 -30.73
C ILE A 375 22.74 19.38 -31.63
N ILE A 376 22.30 20.62 -31.86
CA ILE A 376 21.30 20.95 -32.88
C ILE A 376 22.05 21.13 -34.20
N ILE A 377 21.97 20.15 -35.10
CA ILE A 377 22.39 20.33 -36.49
C ILE A 377 21.21 20.92 -37.25
N GLY A 378 21.25 22.23 -37.46
CA GLY A 378 20.36 22.93 -38.38
C GLY A 378 20.74 22.63 -39.83
N VAL A 379 19.86 21.97 -40.57
CA VAL A 379 19.92 21.91 -42.04
C VAL A 379 19.09 23.06 -42.59
N THR A 380 19.76 24.09 -43.08
CA THR A 380 19.12 25.15 -43.88
C THR A 380 19.15 24.71 -45.35
N ILE A 381 17.97 24.52 -45.95
CA ILE A 381 17.77 24.52 -47.40
C ILE A 381 16.94 25.76 -47.70
N VAL A 382 17.57 26.80 -48.25
CA VAL A 382 17.29 27.45 -49.55
C VAL A 382 18.50 28.33 -49.87
#